data_AF-W4FVF5-F1
#
_entry.id   AF-W4FVF5-F1
#
_cell.length_a   1.000
_cell.length_b   1.000
_cell.length_c   1.000
_cell.angle_alpha   90.00
_cell.angle_beta   90.00
_cell.angle_gamma   90.00
#
_symmetry.space_group_name_H-M   'P 1'
#
loop_
_entity.id
_entity.type
_entity.pdbx_description
1 polymer ?
#
loop_
_entity_poly.entity_id
_entity_poly.type
_entity_poly.pdbx_seq_one_letter_code
_entity_poly.pdbx_strand_id
1 'polypeptide(L)'
;MARRLAVGDEVELLRVRGKVLKVLPESGVALLHIHATSTTRWAFLHELAPVSASTSWAPTSFPSMLQHWQVHSCPTSNENLLLFLHGLGDTHESLFTLGQAMQLPQTAFASFRAPHALPFDLGYHWFDHALDAQGDVLPHHVPDPRRLQSLDQVVAAWLDALHTLQTDYNWPLHRVFLMGFGHGGTVALHVVAACSHRLGGVVSVSGALLSTATVSPSSTPGLVLHSSNDPLIRTDMFTATTSVMSGVKAKSVPYHPVALSNKDEMSSIMTFFDQTLYLRNLALEQQADVFEL
;
A
#
# COMPACT_ATOMS: atom_id res chain seq x y z
N MET A 1 -11.62 14.70 12.04
CA MET A 1 -11.90 14.08 13.35
C MET A 1 -10.55 13.58 13.84
N ALA A 2 -10.03 14.04 14.98
CA ALA A 2 -8.68 13.66 15.42
C ALA A 2 -8.62 12.15 15.75
N ARG A 3 -7.55 11.48 15.34
CA ARG A 3 -7.24 10.05 15.53
C ARG A 3 -7.73 9.50 16.87
N ARG A 4 -8.33 8.30 16.85
CA ARG A 4 -8.47 7.46 18.05
C ARG A 4 -7.14 6.73 18.29
N LEU A 5 -6.37 7.18 19.27
CA LEU A 5 -5.22 6.44 19.78
C LEU A 5 -5.61 5.00 20.11
N ALA A 6 -4.72 4.04 19.83
CA ALA A 6 -4.92 2.62 20.08
C ALA A 6 -3.82 2.07 21.01
N VAL A 7 -4.11 0.94 21.65
CA VAL A 7 -3.11 0.21 22.45
C VAL A 7 -1.98 -0.26 21.53
N GLY A 8 -0.75 -0.02 21.95
CA GLY A 8 0.47 -0.33 21.20
C GLY A 8 1.06 0.84 20.43
N ASP A 9 0.33 1.94 20.24
CA ASP A 9 0.83 3.12 19.54
C ASP A 9 2.00 3.79 20.29
N GLU A 10 3.01 4.27 19.56
CA GLU A 10 4.07 5.13 20.10
C GLU A 10 3.66 6.60 19.99
N VAL A 11 3.72 7.30 21.12
CA VAL A 11 3.28 8.68 21.28
C VAL A 11 4.35 9.51 21.97
N GLU A 12 4.31 10.80 21.73
CA GLU A 12 5.14 11.80 22.38
C GLU A 12 4.26 12.65 23.29
N LEU A 13 4.65 12.73 24.56
CA LEU A 13 4.07 13.60 25.55
C LEU A 13 5.16 14.57 25.99
N LEU A 14 5.02 15.87 25.66
CA LEU A 14 5.99 16.91 26.04
C LEU A 14 7.45 16.53 25.70
N ARG A 15 7.70 16.01 24.49
CA ARG A 15 9.02 15.53 24.03
C ARG A 15 9.54 14.25 24.66
N VAL A 16 8.68 13.50 25.35
CA VAL A 16 9.01 12.19 25.91
C VAL A 16 8.22 11.11 25.19
N ARG A 17 8.92 10.14 24.59
CA ARG A 17 8.29 8.98 23.94
C ARG A 17 7.69 8.03 24.96
N GLY A 18 6.54 7.46 24.62
CA GLY A 18 5.93 6.39 25.38
C GLY A 18 4.99 5.53 24.54
N LYS A 19 4.78 4.30 25.00
CA LYS A 19 3.89 3.33 24.37
C LYS A 19 2.53 3.33 25.03
N VAL A 20 1.45 3.41 24.26
CA VAL A 20 0.08 3.33 24.78
C VAL A 20 -0.20 1.91 25.28
N LEU A 21 -0.49 1.78 26.57
CA LEU A 21 -0.89 0.53 27.21
C LEU A 21 -2.42 0.37 27.28
N LYS A 22 -3.14 1.48 27.42
CA LYS A 22 -4.61 1.50 27.53
C LYS A 22 -5.16 2.83 27.05
N VAL A 23 -6.32 2.82 26.41
CA VAL A 23 -7.06 4.01 26.00
C VAL A 23 -8.44 3.99 26.63
N LEU A 24 -8.86 5.12 27.22
CA LEU A 24 -10.20 5.35 27.75
C LEU A 24 -10.86 6.49 26.95
N PRO A 25 -11.52 6.18 25.81
CA PRO A 25 -12.03 7.20 24.91
C PRO A 25 -13.08 8.10 25.56
N GLU A 26 -13.97 7.52 26.39
CA GLU A 26 -15.03 8.26 27.09
C GLU A 26 -14.49 9.31 28.05
N SER A 27 -13.31 9.05 28.63
CA SER A 27 -12.64 9.96 29.56
C SER A 27 -11.54 10.80 28.91
N GLY A 28 -11.27 10.60 27.62
CA GLY A 28 -10.25 11.35 26.88
C GLY A 28 -8.81 11.16 27.39
N VAL A 29 -8.48 9.99 27.96
CA VAL A 29 -7.15 9.71 28.53
C VAL A 29 -6.57 8.37 28.06
N ALA A 30 -5.25 8.25 28.08
CA ALA A 30 -4.51 7.02 27.85
C ALA A 30 -3.48 6.76 28.95
N LEU A 31 -3.25 5.49 29.25
CA LEU A 31 -2.13 5.04 30.09
C LEU A 31 -0.94 4.74 29.17
N LEU A 32 0.19 5.37 29.44
CA LEU A 32 1.42 5.23 28.67
C LEU A 32 2.48 4.51 29.51
N HIS A 33 3.33 3.72 28.85
CA HIS A 33 4.64 3.34 29.35
C HIS A 33 5.67 4.33 28.82
N ILE A 34 6.33 5.08 29.70
CA ILE A 34 7.31 6.10 29.34
C ILE A 34 8.67 5.43 29.20
N HIS A 35 9.25 5.45 27.99
CA HIS A 35 10.50 4.73 27.69
C HIS A 35 11.69 5.27 28.47
N ALA A 36 11.82 6.60 28.58
CA ALA A 36 12.96 7.24 29.22
C ALA A 36 13.08 6.92 30.73
N THR A 37 11.96 6.64 31.39
CA THR A 37 11.90 6.42 32.84
C THR A 37 11.45 5.01 33.21
N SER A 38 11.06 4.18 32.23
CA SER A 38 10.44 2.87 32.44
C SER A 38 9.24 2.88 33.39
N THR A 39 8.53 4.01 33.49
CA THR A 39 7.35 4.17 34.38
C THR A 39 6.06 4.20 33.57
N THR A 40 4.91 4.11 34.25
CA THR A 40 3.62 4.35 33.62
C THR A 40 3.02 5.69 34.02
N ARG A 41 2.33 6.35 33.09
CA ARG A 41 1.72 7.67 33.30
C ARG A 41 0.41 7.80 32.53
N TRP A 42 -0.60 8.39 33.17
CA TRP A 42 -1.81 8.83 32.48
C TRP A 42 -1.57 10.16 31.77
N ALA A 43 -2.08 10.29 30.55
CA ALA A 43 -2.01 11.50 29.75
C ALA A 43 -3.34 11.76 29.04
N PHE A 44 -3.67 13.03 28.80
CA PHE A 44 -4.85 13.36 28.00
C PHE A 44 -4.55 13.14 26.52
N LEU A 45 -5.52 12.60 25.77
CA LEU A 45 -5.31 12.25 24.36
C LEU A 45 -4.91 13.47 23.49
N HIS A 46 -5.38 14.67 23.84
CA HIS A 46 -5.06 15.90 23.11
C HIS A 46 -3.63 16.41 23.34
N GLU A 47 -2.92 15.89 24.36
CA GLU A 47 -1.52 16.22 24.64
C GLU A 47 -0.55 15.26 23.91
N LEU A 48 -1.07 14.22 23.26
CA LEU A 48 -0.27 13.18 22.63
C LEU A 48 -0.12 13.46 21.14
N ALA A 49 1.13 13.51 20.70
CA ALA A 49 1.47 13.49 19.28
C ALA A 49 1.89 12.06 18.89
N PRO A 50 1.34 11.46 17.82
CA PRO A 50 1.88 10.22 17.28
C PRO A 50 3.34 10.40 16.86
N VAL A 51 4.23 9.47 17.24
CA VAL A 51 5.65 9.54 16.86
C VAL A 51 6.01 8.56 15.76
N SER A 52 5.25 7.48 15.63
CA SER A 52 5.49 6.46 14.63
C SER A 52 4.24 6.16 13.82
N ALA A 53 4.46 5.57 12.66
CA ALA A 53 3.39 5.09 11.82
C ALA A 53 2.80 3.80 12.41
N SER A 54 1.48 3.77 12.58
CA SER A 54 0.78 2.67 13.25
C SER A 54 0.29 1.63 12.24
N THR A 55 0.35 0.35 12.62
CA THR A 55 -0.26 -0.77 11.89
C THR A 55 -1.56 -1.26 12.54
N SER A 56 -1.98 -0.66 13.65
CA SER A 56 -3.19 -1.02 14.39
C SER A 56 -4.40 -0.29 13.84
N TRP A 57 -4.81 -0.67 12.63
CA TRP A 57 -5.89 -0.03 11.89
C TRP A 57 -7.26 -0.56 12.30
N ALA A 58 -8.22 0.34 12.53
CA ALA A 58 -9.62 -0.03 12.70
C ALA A 58 -10.31 -0.18 11.33
N PRO A 59 -10.95 -1.32 11.01
CA PRO A 59 -11.73 -1.54 9.78
C PRO A 59 -12.73 -0.42 9.49
N THR A 60 -13.41 0.09 10.52
CA THR A 60 -14.42 1.14 10.37
C THR A 60 -13.86 2.51 10.01
N SER A 61 -12.54 2.72 10.06
CA SER A 61 -11.88 3.94 9.57
C SER A 61 -11.62 3.93 8.06
N PHE A 62 -11.79 2.77 7.40
CA PHE A 62 -11.55 2.60 5.97
C PHE A 62 -12.89 2.52 5.21
N PRO A 63 -12.93 2.92 3.93
CA PRO A 63 -14.09 2.70 3.08
C PRO A 63 -14.52 1.24 3.08
N SER A 64 -15.83 0.98 2.99
CA SER A 64 -16.40 -0.38 3.09
C SER A 64 -15.74 -1.39 2.14
N MET A 65 -15.31 -0.94 0.97
CA MET A 65 -14.60 -1.75 -0.03
C MET A 65 -13.23 -2.26 0.42
N LEU A 66 -12.62 -1.64 1.43
CA LEU A 66 -11.24 -1.87 1.85
C LEU A 66 -11.14 -2.25 3.34
N GLN A 67 -12.18 -2.86 3.91
CA GLN A 67 -12.22 -3.25 5.35
C GLN A 67 -11.63 -4.63 5.66
N HIS A 68 -11.07 -5.30 4.66
CA HIS A 68 -10.53 -6.66 4.79
C HIS A 68 -9.07 -6.70 4.34
N TRP A 69 -8.18 -6.94 5.30
CA TRP A 69 -6.75 -7.04 5.05
C TRP A 69 -6.07 -7.92 6.11
N GLN A 70 -4.84 -8.32 5.80
CA GLN A 70 -3.86 -8.79 6.78
C GLN A 70 -2.73 -7.78 6.85
N VAL A 71 -2.19 -7.52 8.05
CA VAL A 71 -1.11 -6.54 8.27
C VAL A 71 0.01 -7.16 9.09
N HIS A 72 1.24 -6.80 8.75
CA HIS A 72 2.45 -7.22 9.42
C HIS A 72 3.33 -6.00 9.73
N SER A 73 3.60 -5.78 11.01
CA SER A 73 4.55 -4.76 11.47
C SER A 73 6.00 -5.24 11.32
N CYS A 74 6.92 -4.34 11.00
CA CYS A 74 8.33 -4.68 11.02
C CYS A 74 8.81 -4.85 12.48
N PRO A 75 9.59 -5.90 12.81
CA PRO A 75 10.11 -6.10 14.17
C PRO A 75 11.06 -4.99 14.65
N THR A 76 11.67 -4.23 13.74
CA THR A 76 12.66 -3.19 14.07
C THR A 76 12.04 -1.81 14.14
N SER A 77 11.57 -1.27 13.01
CA SER A 77 10.84 0.00 12.93
C SER A 77 9.91 0.02 11.72
N ASN A 78 8.78 0.72 11.83
CA ASN A 78 7.82 0.92 10.76
C ASN A 78 8.10 2.26 10.06
N GLU A 79 9.12 2.30 9.21
CA GLU A 79 9.49 3.52 8.48
C GLU A 79 8.79 3.61 7.11
N ASN A 80 8.52 2.45 6.49
CA ASN A 80 7.85 2.33 5.21
C ASN A 80 6.62 1.44 5.33
N LEU A 81 5.63 1.65 4.46
CA LEU A 81 4.44 0.81 4.35
C LEU A 81 4.28 0.30 2.92
N LEU A 82 4.22 -1.01 2.74
CA LEU A 82 3.88 -1.64 1.47
C LEU A 82 2.44 -2.18 1.49
N LEU A 83 1.62 -1.73 0.55
CA LEU A 83 0.22 -2.12 0.40
C LEU A 83 0.08 -3.04 -0.83
N PHE A 84 -0.34 -4.28 -0.60
CA PHE A 84 -0.51 -5.27 -1.65
C PHE A 84 -1.95 -5.33 -2.18
N LEU A 85 -2.07 -5.42 -3.51
CA LEU A 85 -3.33 -5.58 -4.25
C LEU A 85 -3.26 -6.82 -5.15
N HIS A 86 -4.03 -7.86 -4.82
CA HIS A 86 -4.00 -9.13 -5.55
C HIS A 86 -4.65 -9.05 -6.94
N GLY A 87 -4.39 -10.06 -7.77
CA GLY A 87 -5.00 -10.19 -9.10
C GLY A 87 -6.44 -10.68 -9.07
N LEU A 88 -7.12 -10.62 -10.22
CA LEU A 88 -8.45 -11.19 -10.39
C LEU A 88 -8.45 -12.69 -10.02
N GLY A 89 -9.37 -13.11 -9.17
CA GLY A 89 -9.53 -14.51 -8.78
C GLY A 89 -8.55 -14.99 -7.71
N ASP A 90 -7.79 -14.09 -7.11
CA ASP A 90 -6.92 -14.39 -5.97
C ASP A 90 -7.50 -13.83 -4.67
N THR A 91 -6.78 -14.02 -3.57
CA THR A 91 -7.07 -13.46 -2.26
C THR A 91 -5.86 -12.69 -1.73
N HIS A 92 -6.07 -11.92 -0.67
CA HIS A 92 -5.01 -11.22 0.04
C HIS A 92 -3.95 -12.14 0.71
N GLU A 93 -4.25 -13.41 0.96
CA GLU A 93 -3.36 -14.32 1.71
C GLU A 93 -2.08 -14.68 0.95
N SER A 94 -2.19 -14.84 -0.37
CA SER A 94 -1.05 -15.16 -1.26
C SER A 94 0.02 -14.05 -1.20
N LEU A 95 -0.42 -12.79 -1.33
CA LEU A 95 0.48 -11.64 -1.29
C LEU A 95 0.97 -11.30 0.12
N PHE A 96 0.20 -11.65 1.16
CA PHE A 96 0.68 -11.55 2.53
C PHE A 96 1.91 -12.46 2.74
N THR A 97 1.85 -13.69 2.21
CA THR A 97 2.97 -14.65 2.25
C THR A 97 4.18 -14.13 1.47
N LEU A 98 3.95 -13.52 0.30
CA LEU A 98 5.03 -12.85 -0.46
C LEU A 98 5.69 -11.73 0.36
N GLY A 99 4.90 -10.87 1.01
CA GLY A 99 5.41 -9.80 1.86
C GLY A 99 6.33 -10.30 2.98
N GLN A 100 5.98 -11.43 3.60
CA GLN A 100 6.83 -12.09 4.60
C GLN A 100 8.16 -12.58 4.01
N ALA A 101 8.12 -13.17 2.80
CA ALA A 101 9.29 -13.70 2.12
C ALA A 101 10.25 -12.61 1.62
N MET A 102 9.74 -11.41 1.29
CA MET A 102 10.56 -10.30 0.80
C MET A 102 11.49 -9.70 1.87
N GLN A 103 11.12 -9.81 3.15
CA GLN A 103 11.91 -9.34 4.30
C GLN A 103 12.46 -7.91 4.14
N LEU A 104 11.63 -6.99 3.61
CA LEU A 104 12.06 -5.61 3.40
C LEU A 104 12.43 -4.94 4.74
N PRO A 105 13.60 -4.27 4.82
CA PRO A 105 14.06 -3.64 6.05
C PRO A 105 13.14 -2.47 6.45
N GLN A 106 12.87 -2.36 7.75
CA GLN A 106 12.09 -1.26 8.35
C GLN A 106 10.75 -0.98 7.64
N THR A 107 10.13 -2.02 7.10
CA THR A 107 8.94 -1.92 6.26
C THR A 107 7.82 -2.75 6.86
N ALA A 108 6.75 -2.09 7.26
CA ALA A 108 5.47 -2.76 7.50
C ALA A 108 4.81 -3.07 6.14
N PHE A 109 3.94 -4.07 6.11
CA PHE A 109 3.13 -4.31 4.93
C PHE A 109 1.72 -4.75 5.29
N ALA A 110 0.79 -4.52 4.39
CA ALA A 110 -0.57 -5.02 4.48
C ALA A 110 -1.03 -5.53 3.12
N SER A 111 -1.78 -6.62 3.13
CA SER A 111 -2.39 -7.21 1.94
C SER A 111 -3.89 -7.08 2.00
N PHE A 112 -4.47 -6.38 1.02
CA PHE A 112 -5.89 -6.06 0.98
C PHE A 112 -6.65 -7.05 0.09
N ARG A 113 -7.83 -7.44 0.56
CA ARG A 113 -8.77 -8.24 -0.22
C ARG A 113 -9.66 -7.33 -1.03
N ALA A 114 -9.84 -7.66 -2.30
CA ALA A 114 -10.75 -6.93 -3.16
C ALA A 114 -12.22 -7.05 -2.68
N PRO A 115 -13.07 -6.04 -2.95
CA PRO A 115 -14.41 -5.94 -2.36
C PRO A 115 -15.42 -6.97 -2.87
N HIS A 116 -15.26 -7.49 -4.08
CA HIS A 116 -16.26 -8.33 -4.73
C HIS A 116 -15.79 -9.78 -4.81
N ALA A 117 -16.62 -10.72 -4.35
CA ALA A 117 -16.35 -12.15 -4.45
C ALA A 117 -16.80 -12.68 -5.82
N LEU A 118 -15.97 -13.53 -6.43
CA LEU A 118 -16.37 -14.28 -7.62
C LEU A 118 -17.28 -15.47 -7.24
N PRO A 119 -18.17 -15.91 -8.14
CA PRO A 119 -18.96 -17.12 -7.92
C PRO A 119 -18.10 -18.35 -7.65
N PHE A 120 -18.67 -19.36 -6.98
CA PHE A 120 -18.03 -20.65 -6.71
C PHE A 120 -16.71 -20.57 -5.92
N ASP A 121 -16.58 -19.57 -5.05
CA ASP A 121 -15.39 -19.34 -4.22
C ASP A 121 -14.09 -19.21 -5.02
N LEU A 122 -14.17 -18.71 -6.25
CA LEU A 122 -13.03 -18.52 -7.16
C LEU A 122 -12.20 -17.25 -6.83
N GLY A 123 -12.21 -16.79 -5.59
CA GLY A 123 -11.47 -15.60 -5.14
C GLY A 123 -12.23 -14.30 -5.31
N TYR A 124 -11.51 -13.18 -5.44
CA TYR A 124 -12.07 -11.83 -5.39
C TYR A 124 -11.63 -10.97 -6.59
N HIS A 125 -12.38 -9.88 -6.86
CA HIS A 125 -12.07 -8.91 -7.89
C HIS A 125 -12.28 -7.46 -7.42
N TRP A 126 -11.49 -6.54 -7.99
CA TRP A 126 -11.45 -5.14 -7.58
C TRP A 126 -12.62 -4.33 -8.12
N PHE A 127 -12.91 -4.47 -9.40
CA PHE A 127 -13.93 -3.71 -10.12
C PHE A 127 -14.77 -4.65 -10.99
N ASP A 128 -16.01 -4.24 -11.25
CA ASP A 128 -17.00 -4.96 -12.07
C ASP A 128 -16.67 -4.90 -13.57
N HIS A 129 -17.38 -5.70 -14.36
CA HIS A 129 -17.21 -5.78 -15.83
C HIS A 129 -15.78 -6.18 -16.24
N ALA A 130 -15.10 -6.92 -15.37
CA ALA A 130 -13.79 -7.52 -15.59
C ALA A 130 -13.84 -8.82 -16.43
N LEU A 131 -15.03 -9.42 -16.56
CA LEU A 131 -15.28 -10.64 -17.33
C LEU A 131 -16.26 -10.34 -18.47
N ASP A 132 -16.12 -11.06 -19.58
CA ASP A 132 -17.10 -11.03 -20.68
C ASP A 132 -18.34 -11.90 -20.39
N ALA A 133 -19.22 -12.03 -21.38
CA ALA A 133 -20.46 -12.80 -21.23
C ALA A 133 -20.24 -14.32 -21.11
N GLN A 134 -19.04 -14.80 -21.44
CA GLN A 134 -18.62 -16.20 -21.36
C GLN A 134 -17.89 -16.48 -20.03
N GLY A 135 -17.57 -15.43 -19.27
CA GLY A 135 -16.82 -15.53 -18.02
C GLY A 135 -15.31 -15.46 -18.21
N ASP A 136 -14.83 -15.15 -19.42
CA ASP A 136 -13.42 -14.96 -19.72
C ASP A 136 -12.96 -13.56 -19.31
N VAL A 137 -11.69 -13.41 -18.95
CA VAL A 137 -11.13 -12.11 -18.56
C VAL A 137 -11.16 -11.15 -19.74
N LEU A 138 -11.85 -10.02 -19.56
CA LEU A 138 -11.98 -9.02 -20.61
C LEU A 138 -10.63 -8.33 -20.83
N PRO A 139 -9.99 -8.44 -22.02
CA PRO A 139 -8.70 -7.82 -22.28
C PRO A 139 -8.72 -6.31 -22.03
N HIS A 140 -7.60 -5.74 -21.58
CA HIS A 140 -7.55 -4.32 -21.22
C HIS A 140 -7.84 -3.38 -22.40
N HIS A 141 -7.52 -3.80 -23.62
CA HIS A 141 -7.74 -3.00 -24.82
C HIS A 141 -9.21 -2.93 -25.27
N VAL A 142 -10.07 -3.81 -24.75
CA VAL A 142 -11.51 -3.78 -25.05
C VAL A 142 -12.16 -2.70 -24.18
N PRO A 143 -12.74 -1.63 -24.75
CA PRO A 143 -13.32 -0.55 -23.96
C PRO A 143 -14.67 -0.96 -23.37
N ASP A 144 -14.85 -0.73 -22.07
CA ASP A 144 -16.15 -0.79 -21.39
C ASP A 144 -16.26 0.39 -20.40
N PRO A 145 -17.14 1.37 -20.66
CA PRO A 145 -17.33 2.53 -19.78
C PRO A 145 -17.75 2.14 -18.36
N ARG A 146 -18.49 1.04 -18.19
CA ARG A 146 -18.94 0.57 -16.86
C ARG A 146 -17.77 -0.01 -16.07
N ARG A 147 -16.83 -0.69 -16.75
CA ARG A 147 -15.57 -1.18 -16.15
C ARG A 147 -14.73 -0.02 -15.63
N LEU A 148 -14.60 1.05 -16.43
CA LEU A 148 -13.91 2.27 -16.01
C LEU A 148 -14.61 2.95 -14.83
N GLN A 149 -15.94 3.08 -14.88
CA GLN A 149 -16.71 3.68 -13.79
C GLN A 149 -16.56 2.89 -12.47
N SER A 150 -16.59 1.56 -12.52
CA SER A 150 -16.36 0.72 -11.33
C SER A 150 -14.93 0.87 -10.81
N LEU A 151 -13.93 0.92 -11.69
CA LEU A 151 -12.55 1.20 -11.32
C LEU A 151 -12.39 2.57 -10.64
N ASP A 152 -13.05 3.62 -11.15
CA ASP A 152 -13.01 4.96 -10.56
C ASP A 152 -13.53 4.98 -9.10
N GLN A 153 -14.55 4.17 -8.79
CA GLN A 153 -15.07 4.03 -7.42
C GLN A 153 -14.04 3.37 -6.50
N VAL A 154 -13.35 2.34 -6.97
CA VAL A 154 -12.29 1.65 -6.22
C VAL A 154 -11.11 2.59 -6.00
N VAL A 155 -10.74 3.37 -7.01
CA VAL A 155 -9.68 4.39 -6.91
C VAL A 155 -10.04 5.44 -5.87
N ALA A 156 -11.28 5.96 -5.88
CA ALA A 156 -11.74 6.90 -4.86
C ALA A 156 -11.65 6.31 -3.44
N ALA A 157 -12.06 5.05 -3.25
CA ALA A 157 -11.92 4.36 -1.97
C ALA A 157 -10.45 4.23 -1.53
N TRP A 158 -9.53 3.97 -2.46
CA TRP A 158 -8.10 3.94 -2.14
C TRP A 158 -7.53 5.31 -1.79
N LEU A 159 -7.98 6.38 -2.44
CA LEU A 159 -7.58 7.75 -2.08
C LEU A 159 -8.05 8.12 -0.67
N ASP A 160 -9.27 7.75 -0.30
CA ASP A 160 -9.79 7.92 1.07
C ASP A 160 -8.98 7.07 2.07
N ALA A 161 -8.63 5.83 1.72
CA ALA A 161 -7.80 4.98 2.56
C ALA A 161 -6.39 5.55 2.76
N LEU A 162 -5.76 6.09 1.72
CA LEU A 162 -4.46 6.77 1.81
C LEU A 162 -4.56 8.04 2.68
N HIS A 163 -5.64 8.80 2.56
CA HIS A 163 -5.89 9.94 3.42
C HIS A 163 -5.99 9.51 4.89
N THR A 164 -6.79 8.49 5.20
CA THR A 164 -6.90 7.91 6.55
C THR A 164 -5.53 7.42 7.06
N LEU A 165 -4.76 6.71 6.24
CA LEU A 165 -3.40 6.26 6.62
C LEU A 165 -2.51 7.43 7.01
N GLN A 166 -2.58 8.54 6.26
CA GLN A 166 -1.80 9.74 6.52
C GLN A 166 -2.27 10.48 7.78
N THR A 167 -3.56 10.78 7.90
CA THR A 167 -4.09 11.65 8.96
C THR A 167 -4.28 10.93 10.28
N ASP A 168 -4.73 9.67 10.22
CA ASP A 168 -5.18 8.93 11.39
C ASP A 168 -4.13 7.91 11.84
N TYR A 169 -3.31 7.40 10.93
CA TYR A 169 -2.30 6.38 11.25
C TYR A 169 -0.85 6.86 11.08
N ASN A 170 -0.66 8.15 10.78
CA ASN A 170 0.63 8.82 10.74
C ASN A 170 1.61 8.23 9.71
N TRP A 171 1.09 7.69 8.60
CA TRP A 171 1.90 7.22 7.48
C TRP A 171 2.21 8.38 6.52
N PRO A 172 3.47 8.84 6.41
CA PRO A 172 3.82 9.83 5.40
C PRO A 172 3.66 9.20 4.02
N LEU A 173 2.83 9.79 3.14
CA LEU A 173 2.52 9.19 1.84
C LEU A 173 3.77 8.91 0.99
N HIS A 174 4.80 9.74 1.07
CA HIS A 174 6.08 9.52 0.39
C HIS A 174 6.88 8.31 0.90
N ARG A 175 6.38 7.58 1.91
CA ARG A 175 6.90 6.30 2.43
C ARG A 175 5.87 5.17 2.33
N VAL A 176 4.74 5.42 1.66
CA VAL A 176 3.71 4.42 1.36
C VAL A 176 3.90 3.95 -0.07
N PHE A 177 3.95 2.63 -0.27
CA PHE A 177 4.19 1.96 -1.54
C PHE A 177 2.99 1.10 -1.89
N LEU A 178 2.63 1.06 -3.17
CA LEU A 178 1.62 0.13 -3.68
C LEU A 178 2.30 -0.96 -4.50
N MET A 179 1.94 -2.22 -4.30
CA MET A 179 2.36 -3.31 -5.18
C MET A 179 1.17 -4.17 -5.57
N GLY A 180 0.92 -4.28 -6.87
CA GLY A 180 -0.26 -4.96 -7.37
C GLY A 180 0.00 -5.90 -8.53
N PHE A 181 -0.85 -6.92 -8.66
CA PHE A 181 -0.77 -7.94 -9.71
C PHE A 181 -2.01 -7.89 -10.60
N GLY A 182 -1.85 -8.01 -11.92
CA GLY A 182 -2.99 -8.02 -12.84
C GLY A 182 -3.91 -6.82 -12.60
N HIS A 183 -5.17 -7.09 -12.27
CA HIS A 183 -6.14 -6.06 -11.89
C HIS A 183 -5.73 -5.24 -10.65
N GLY A 184 -5.08 -5.83 -9.64
CA GLY A 184 -4.54 -5.08 -8.52
C GLY A 184 -3.41 -4.13 -8.93
N GLY A 185 -2.60 -4.51 -9.92
CA GLY A 185 -1.57 -3.64 -10.53
C GLY A 185 -2.19 -2.48 -11.30
N THR A 186 -3.27 -2.76 -12.05
CA THR A 186 -4.10 -1.74 -12.71
C THR A 186 -4.68 -0.74 -11.70
N VAL A 187 -5.26 -1.22 -10.60
CA VAL A 187 -5.79 -0.35 -9.53
C VAL A 187 -4.68 0.50 -8.93
N ALA A 188 -3.54 -0.10 -8.56
CA ALA A 188 -2.41 0.62 -7.98
C ALA A 188 -1.90 1.76 -8.89
N LEU A 189 -1.78 1.50 -10.20
CA LEU A 189 -1.38 2.51 -11.17
C LEU A 189 -2.40 3.65 -11.27
N HIS A 190 -3.70 3.33 -11.34
CA HIS A 190 -4.76 4.34 -11.39
C HIS A 190 -4.83 5.17 -10.10
N VAL A 191 -4.62 4.56 -8.94
CA VAL A 191 -4.53 5.28 -7.66
C VAL A 191 -3.37 6.28 -7.69
N VAL A 192 -2.19 5.88 -8.15
CA VAL A 192 -1.04 6.79 -8.29
C VAL A 192 -1.30 7.90 -9.32
N ALA A 193 -2.01 7.58 -10.40
CA ALA A 193 -2.37 8.55 -11.44
C ALA A 193 -3.36 9.61 -10.93
N ALA A 194 -4.25 9.23 -10.01
CA ALA A 194 -5.26 10.11 -9.41
C ALA A 194 -4.78 10.80 -8.11
N CYS A 195 -3.73 10.30 -7.46
CA CYS A 195 -3.24 10.85 -6.21
C CYS A 195 -2.46 12.16 -6.44
N SER A 196 -2.89 13.24 -5.78
CA SER A 196 -2.21 14.54 -5.83
C SER A 196 -0.89 14.56 -5.04
N HIS A 197 -0.67 13.59 -4.14
CA HIS A 197 0.53 13.49 -3.34
C HIS A 197 1.46 12.40 -3.87
N ARG A 198 2.76 12.69 -3.87
CA ARG A 198 3.76 11.70 -4.25
C ARG A 198 3.80 10.56 -3.23
N LEU A 199 3.44 9.36 -3.66
CA LEU A 199 3.68 8.13 -2.91
C LEU A 199 5.16 7.73 -2.90
N GLY A 200 5.54 6.82 -1.99
CA GLY A 200 6.88 6.23 -1.93
C GLY A 200 7.24 5.48 -3.21
N GLY A 201 6.28 4.77 -3.79
CA GLY A 201 6.43 4.16 -5.10
C GLY A 201 5.28 3.23 -5.50
N VAL A 202 5.30 2.74 -6.74
CA VAL A 202 4.37 1.72 -7.23
C VAL A 202 5.06 0.62 -8.01
N VAL A 203 4.73 -0.63 -7.69
CA VAL A 203 5.15 -1.82 -8.45
C VAL A 203 3.92 -2.49 -9.03
N SER A 204 3.80 -2.50 -10.36
CA SER A 204 2.74 -3.22 -11.07
C SER A 204 3.33 -4.45 -11.76
N VAL A 205 2.82 -5.63 -11.42
CA VAL A 205 3.17 -6.88 -12.08
C VAL A 205 2.02 -7.28 -12.99
N SER A 206 2.26 -7.31 -14.30
CA SER A 206 1.26 -7.63 -15.32
C SER A 206 -0.01 -6.75 -15.23
N GLY A 207 0.13 -5.48 -14.85
CA GLY A 207 -0.96 -4.50 -14.80
C GLY A 207 -0.60 -3.23 -15.56
N ALA A 208 -1.59 -2.57 -16.15
CA ALA A 208 -1.44 -1.35 -16.95
C ALA A 208 -2.66 -0.44 -16.75
N LEU A 209 -2.53 0.85 -17.07
CA LEU A 209 -3.69 1.75 -17.07
C LEU A 209 -4.70 1.32 -18.15
N LEU A 210 -5.97 1.15 -17.76
CA LEU A 210 -7.08 0.95 -18.70
C LEU A 210 -7.34 2.18 -19.60
N SER A 211 -7.04 3.38 -19.11
CA SER A 211 -7.19 4.64 -19.83
C SER A 211 -6.13 5.62 -19.37
N THR A 212 -5.59 6.40 -20.31
CA THR A 212 -4.59 7.44 -20.05
C THR A 212 -5.15 8.86 -20.19
N ALA A 213 -6.43 9.01 -20.57
CA ALA A 213 -7.02 10.27 -20.99
C ALA A 213 -7.07 11.36 -19.89
N THR A 214 -7.11 10.95 -18.63
CA THR A 214 -7.30 11.84 -17.47
C THR A 214 -6.10 11.83 -16.51
N VAL A 215 -4.99 11.20 -16.91
CA VAL A 215 -3.83 11.02 -16.03
C VAL A 215 -3.04 12.31 -15.93
N SER A 216 -2.91 12.81 -14.69
CA SER A 216 -1.99 13.90 -14.39
C SER A 216 -0.57 13.34 -14.21
N PRO A 217 0.48 14.07 -14.64
CA PRO A 217 1.85 13.65 -14.41
C PRO A 217 2.12 13.43 -12.91
N SER A 218 2.43 12.20 -12.53
CA SER A 218 2.81 11.85 -11.15
C SER A 218 4.33 11.74 -11.02
N SER A 219 4.86 12.33 -9.94
CA SER A 219 6.27 12.23 -9.56
C SER A 219 6.60 10.96 -8.76
N THR A 220 5.62 10.10 -8.52
CA THR A 220 5.80 8.83 -7.82
C THR A 220 6.67 7.89 -8.68
N PRO A 221 7.77 7.37 -8.12
CA PRO A 221 8.61 6.41 -8.83
C PRO A 221 7.86 5.09 -8.97
N GLY A 222 8.07 4.37 -10.06
CA GLY A 222 7.47 3.06 -10.18
C GLY A 222 8.17 2.10 -11.12
N LEU A 223 7.72 0.85 -11.05
CA LEU A 223 8.14 -0.25 -11.87
C LEU A 223 6.91 -0.98 -12.41
N VAL A 224 6.83 -1.13 -13.72
CA VAL A 224 5.89 -2.04 -14.39
C VAL A 224 6.68 -3.23 -14.89
N LEU A 225 6.53 -4.39 -14.23
CA LEU A 225 7.07 -5.65 -14.70
C LEU A 225 6.00 -6.37 -15.51
N HIS A 226 6.25 -6.64 -16.78
CA HIS A 226 5.25 -7.25 -17.66
C HIS A 226 5.85 -8.27 -18.64
N SER A 227 4.98 -9.08 -19.23
CA SER A 227 5.36 -9.96 -20.33
C SER A 227 5.21 -9.25 -21.68
N SER A 228 6.08 -9.56 -22.64
CA SER A 228 5.86 -9.21 -24.05
C SER A 228 4.82 -10.11 -24.74
N ASN A 229 4.51 -11.26 -24.14
CA ASN A 229 3.61 -12.28 -24.68
C ASN A 229 2.30 -12.35 -23.88
N ASP A 230 1.93 -11.27 -23.20
CA ASP A 230 0.70 -11.21 -22.42
C ASP A 230 -0.53 -11.22 -23.35
N PRO A 231 -1.46 -12.18 -23.20
CA PRO A 231 -2.64 -12.27 -24.07
C PRO A 231 -3.74 -11.26 -23.69
N LEU A 232 -3.73 -10.70 -22.48
CA LEU A 232 -4.77 -9.82 -21.95
C LEU A 232 -4.40 -8.35 -22.05
N ILE A 233 -3.10 -8.03 -21.98
CA ILE A 233 -2.59 -6.65 -22.01
C ILE A 233 -1.55 -6.52 -23.11
N ARG A 234 -1.86 -5.68 -24.10
CA ARG A 234 -0.97 -5.40 -25.22
C ARG A 234 0.22 -4.54 -24.80
N THR A 235 1.36 -4.70 -25.49
CA THR A 235 2.60 -3.94 -25.24
C THR A 235 2.43 -2.42 -25.37
N ASP A 236 1.55 -1.97 -26.26
CA ASP A 236 1.23 -0.55 -26.44
C ASP A 236 0.56 0.06 -25.21
N MET A 237 -0.22 -0.70 -24.44
CA MET A 237 -0.83 -0.23 -23.19
C MET A 237 0.19 -0.04 -22.07
N PHE A 238 1.19 -0.93 -21.95
CA PHE A 238 2.31 -0.74 -21.03
C PHE A 238 3.15 0.49 -21.42
N THR A 239 3.37 0.69 -22.72
CA THR A 239 4.08 1.86 -23.25
C THR A 239 3.31 3.15 -23.00
N ALA A 240 2.00 3.16 -23.23
CA ALA A 240 1.13 4.30 -22.94
C ALA A 240 1.13 4.63 -21.44
N THR A 241 1.12 3.60 -20.58
CA THR A 241 1.17 3.76 -19.12
C THR A 241 2.45 4.49 -18.68
N THR A 242 3.62 4.03 -19.11
CA THR A 242 4.89 4.67 -18.73
C THR A 242 5.11 6.02 -19.40
N SER A 243 4.51 6.24 -20.58
CA SER A 243 4.56 7.54 -21.25
C SER A 243 3.85 8.65 -20.47
N VAL A 244 2.72 8.35 -19.83
CA VAL A 244 1.97 9.36 -19.03
C VAL A 244 2.42 9.42 -17.57
N MET A 245 3.06 8.35 -17.08
CA MET A 245 3.62 8.28 -15.72
C MET A 245 5.15 8.30 -15.80
N SER A 246 5.75 9.47 -16.03
CA SER A 246 7.19 9.60 -16.31
C SER A 246 8.13 9.08 -15.21
N GLY A 247 7.65 8.96 -13.95
CA GLY A 247 8.39 8.34 -12.85
C GLY A 247 8.42 6.80 -12.89
N VAL A 248 7.60 6.18 -13.75
CA VAL A 248 7.39 4.74 -13.83
C VAL A 248 8.18 4.14 -14.98
N LYS A 249 9.03 3.17 -14.68
CA LYS A 249 9.84 2.43 -15.67
C LYS A 249 9.19 1.09 -16.00
N ALA A 250 9.26 0.65 -17.26
CA ALA A 250 8.83 -0.68 -17.65
C ALA A 250 10.01 -1.64 -17.77
N LYS A 251 9.80 -2.88 -17.32
CA LYS A 251 10.67 -4.03 -17.55
C LYS A 251 9.83 -5.13 -18.19
N SER A 252 10.19 -5.53 -19.41
CA SER A 252 9.55 -6.64 -20.11
C SER A 252 10.34 -7.94 -19.93
N VAL A 253 9.63 -9.06 -19.84
CA VAL A 253 10.17 -10.43 -19.94
C VAL A 253 9.57 -11.16 -21.15
N PRO A 254 10.28 -12.13 -21.77
CA PRO A 254 9.86 -12.76 -23.03
C PRO A 254 8.92 -13.98 -22.85
N TYR A 255 8.41 -14.21 -21.64
CA TYR A 255 7.58 -15.36 -21.29
C TYR A 255 6.35 -14.91 -20.51
N HIS A 256 5.31 -15.74 -20.50
CA HIS A 256 4.06 -15.51 -19.77
C HIS A 256 3.65 -16.82 -19.07
N PRO A 257 3.07 -16.79 -17.86
CA PRO A 257 2.82 -15.60 -17.04
C PRO A 257 4.08 -15.11 -16.30
N VAL A 258 4.04 -13.85 -15.82
CA VAL A 258 4.98 -13.34 -14.81
C VAL A 258 4.49 -13.80 -13.44
N ALA A 259 5.24 -14.65 -12.75
CA ALA A 259 4.77 -15.35 -11.55
C ALA A 259 5.52 -14.98 -10.27
N LEU A 260 6.57 -14.16 -10.36
CA LEU A 260 7.53 -13.87 -9.29
C LEU A 260 8.18 -15.14 -8.71
N SER A 261 8.37 -16.14 -9.54
CA SER A 261 8.89 -17.45 -9.16
C SER A 261 10.39 -17.61 -9.44
N ASN A 262 11.00 -16.61 -10.09
CA ASN A 262 12.41 -16.64 -10.43
C ASN A 262 13.16 -15.38 -10.00
N LYS A 263 14.49 -15.52 -9.98
CA LYS A 263 15.40 -14.47 -9.53
C LYS A 263 15.35 -13.22 -10.40
N ASP A 264 15.12 -13.33 -11.70
CA ASP A 264 15.15 -12.18 -12.61
C ASP A 264 13.96 -11.25 -12.37
N GLU A 265 12.78 -11.82 -12.17
CA GLU A 265 11.55 -11.10 -11.79
C GLU A 265 11.73 -10.40 -10.44
N MET A 266 12.15 -11.15 -9.41
CA MET A 266 12.31 -10.61 -8.06
C MET A 266 13.46 -9.62 -7.95
N SER A 267 14.56 -9.81 -8.69
CA SER A 267 15.71 -8.89 -8.68
C SER A 267 15.31 -7.48 -9.10
N SER A 268 14.43 -7.36 -10.11
CA SER A 268 13.94 -6.07 -10.58
C SER A 268 13.13 -5.34 -9.49
N ILE A 269 12.28 -6.08 -8.78
CA ILE A 269 11.44 -5.57 -7.69
C ILE A 269 12.29 -5.19 -6.47
N MET A 270 13.21 -6.06 -6.07
CA MET A 270 14.09 -5.80 -4.92
C MET A 270 15.04 -4.63 -5.18
N THR A 271 15.54 -4.48 -6.42
CA THR A 271 16.36 -3.32 -6.82
C THR A 271 15.54 -2.03 -6.75
N PHE A 272 14.27 -2.06 -7.15
CA PHE A 272 13.38 -0.92 -7.02
C PHE A 272 13.21 -0.50 -5.55
N PHE A 273 12.93 -1.46 -4.66
CA PHE A 273 12.78 -1.15 -3.23
C PHE A 273 14.08 -0.68 -2.58
N ASP A 274 15.22 -1.29 -2.91
CA ASP A 274 16.55 -0.85 -2.44
C ASP A 274 16.83 0.63 -2.76
N GLN A 275 16.39 1.11 -3.93
CA GLN A 275 16.60 2.49 -4.37
C GLN A 275 15.61 3.51 -3.80
N THR A 276 14.49 3.05 -3.22
CA THR A 276 13.35 3.91 -2.92
C THR A 276 12.93 3.90 -1.45
N LEU A 277 13.22 2.81 -0.72
CA LEU A 277 12.89 2.71 0.69
C LEU A 277 13.70 3.71 1.51
N TYR A 278 13.02 4.33 2.48
CA TYR A 278 13.68 5.15 3.48
C TYR A 278 14.22 4.25 4.59
N LEU A 279 15.51 4.39 4.92
CA LEU A 279 16.14 3.65 6.01
C LEU A 279 16.64 4.60 7.09
N ARG A 280 16.13 4.43 8.29
CA ARG A 280 16.54 5.14 9.49
C ARG A 280 17.76 4.48 10.11
N ASN A 281 18.76 5.26 10.53
CA ASN A 281 19.96 4.72 11.14
C ASN A 281 19.77 4.48 12.66
N LEU A 282 19.16 3.34 12.99
CA LEU A 282 18.84 2.97 14.38
C LEU A 282 20.09 2.84 15.27
N ALA A 283 21.24 2.46 14.71
CA ALA A 283 22.47 2.27 15.48
C ALA A 283 23.08 3.60 15.94
N LEU A 284 23.01 4.64 15.12
CA LEU A 284 23.47 5.98 15.49
C LEU A 284 22.59 6.61 16.58
N GLU A 285 21.28 6.41 16.51
CA GLU A 285 20.33 6.99 17.48
C GLU A 285 20.41 6.37 18.88
N GLN A 286 20.94 5.14 18.98
CA GLN A 286 21.19 4.49 20.27
C GLN A 286 22.48 4.98 20.94
N GLN A 287 23.28 5.82 20.26
CA GLN A 287 24.45 6.45 20.87
C GLN A 287 24.00 7.62 21.75
N ALA A 288 24.51 7.68 22.98
CA ALA A 288 24.08 8.63 24.01
C ALA A 288 24.29 10.12 23.65
N ASP A 289 25.05 10.41 22.59
CA ASP A 289 25.50 11.76 22.23
C ASP A 289 24.83 12.32 20.96
N VAL A 290 23.82 11.63 20.39
CA VAL A 290 23.10 12.10 19.19
C VAL A 290 21.79 12.79 19.58
N PHE A 291 21.74 14.10 19.37
CA PHE A 291 20.51 14.90 19.44
C PHE A 291 19.98 15.12 18.01
N GLU A 292 18.75 14.68 17.71
CA GLU A 292 18.04 15.12 16.49
C GLU A 292 17.77 16.64 16.63
N LEU A 293 18.39 17.46 15.77
CA LEU A 293 18.11 18.89 15.63
C LEU A 293 16.93 19.14 14.68
#